data_AF-A0A957J1E8-F1
#
_entry.id   AF-A0A957J1E8-F1
#
_cell.length_a   1.000
_cell.length_b   1.000
_cell.length_c   1.000
_cell.angle_alpha   90.00
_cell.angle_beta   90.00
_cell.angle_gamma   90.00
#
_symmetry.space_group_name_H-M   'P 1'
#
loop_
_entity.id
_entity.type
_entity.pdbx_description
1 polymer ?
#
loop_
_entity_poly.entity_id
_entity_poly.type
_entity_poly.pdbx_seq_one_letter_code
_entity_poly.pdbx_strand_id
1 'polypeptide(L)'
;MKKIQLILLLTILVTVLVPGHGAPTVAAQGTNLLQNPSFEGPYDDKGAASSWARWHRESSADQFGDCTNGYHKKPRWGQATDFVYDGGSSQYVGNNWDTWSGGMWQNVTVTPGSTYRFSFWARGYGSMDSADPSYTGLNMAIRAGIDPNGSGLWSDGDVVWGAAGNAHDQWVQFSVEATATGNTISVFTSSNWAVPGVNQCYKFLNTYFDAASLVEVGPPPTSTPLPTNTPLPAPVVTNTPLPTATPEFTATPLPTPTNTPSPTPEPPQGGRVCVNAFDDRNANGQHDSDEGYMGGVTFTVANTELMVGQAISAGTADPFCFEGVQPGSYQVTQLVPGRLEMTTAGNATIAVEEGKTVGLEFGSRLQPTDVASSDTSSPDTVSSAAEIPTTAPVATESAAPAADSGMNTTVIVGLVVIGLAVILLGGLLYAFLRRQTG
;
A
#
# COMPACT_ATOMS: atom_id res chain seq x y z
N MET A 1 17.36 57.32 -41.01
CA MET A 1 18.68 56.65 -41.00
C MET A 1 18.89 55.98 -39.64
N LYS A 2 18.71 54.66 -39.55
CA LYS A 2 19.35 53.77 -38.56
C LYS A 2 19.11 52.34 -39.04
N LYS A 3 20.21 51.64 -39.33
CA LYS A 3 20.28 50.34 -39.99
C LYS A 3 19.92 49.25 -38.96
N ILE A 4 18.98 48.37 -39.28
CA ILE A 4 18.71 47.14 -38.54
C ILE A 4 19.62 46.08 -39.15
N GLN A 5 20.63 45.62 -38.40
CA GLN A 5 21.44 44.47 -38.76
C GLN A 5 20.80 43.19 -38.22
N LEU A 6 20.54 42.27 -39.15
CA LEU A 6 20.05 40.92 -38.94
C LEU A 6 21.25 40.03 -38.57
N ILE A 7 21.33 39.55 -37.33
CA ILE A 7 22.30 38.54 -36.91
C ILE A 7 21.61 37.18 -37.01
N LEU A 8 22.08 36.37 -37.97
CA LEU A 8 21.65 35.00 -38.20
C LEU A 8 22.39 34.09 -37.21
N LEU A 9 21.70 33.55 -36.20
CA LEU A 9 22.26 32.56 -35.28
C LEU A 9 22.01 31.15 -35.87
N LEU A 10 23.08 30.50 -36.33
CA LEU A 10 23.06 29.12 -36.82
C LEU A 10 23.21 28.16 -35.62
N THR A 11 22.13 27.55 -35.17
CA THR A 11 22.16 26.49 -34.15
C THR A 11 22.39 25.13 -34.81
N ILE A 12 23.57 24.56 -34.57
CA ILE A 12 23.94 23.20 -34.97
C ILE A 12 23.24 22.20 -34.03
N LEU A 13 22.34 21.38 -34.59
CA LEU A 13 21.68 20.29 -33.89
C LEU A 13 22.58 19.04 -33.94
N VAL A 14 23.18 18.67 -32.81
CA VAL A 14 23.92 17.42 -32.65
C VAL A 14 22.94 16.32 -32.22
N THR A 15 22.57 15.44 -33.14
CA THR A 15 21.82 14.20 -32.83
C THR A 15 22.78 13.18 -32.22
N VAL A 16 22.69 12.98 -30.90
CA VAL A 16 23.33 11.86 -30.20
C VAL A 16 22.44 10.63 -30.36
N LEU A 17 22.92 9.64 -31.11
CA LEU A 17 22.28 8.34 -31.26
C LEU A 17 22.60 7.50 -30.02
N VAL A 18 21.67 7.41 -29.08
CA VAL A 18 21.81 6.52 -27.91
C VAL A 18 21.39 5.10 -28.33
N PRO A 19 22.23 4.07 -28.14
CA PRO A 19 21.85 2.70 -28.42
C PRO A 19 20.72 2.26 -27.48
N GLY A 20 19.66 1.71 -28.08
CA GLY A 20 18.47 1.23 -27.38
C GLY A 20 18.83 0.17 -26.35
N HIS A 21 18.76 0.57 -25.08
CA HIS A 21 18.70 -0.39 -23.99
C HIS A 21 17.31 -1.00 -24.04
N GLY A 22 17.23 -2.31 -24.22
CA GLY A 22 15.98 -3.04 -24.09
C GLY A 22 15.36 -2.68 -22.75
N ALA A 23 14.20 -2.03 -22.79
CA ALA A 23 13.43 -1.78 -21.58
C ALA A 23 13.18 -3.12 -20.89
N PRO A 24 13.30 -3.21 -19.55
CA PRO A 24 12.75 -4.35 -18.85
C PRO A 24 11.29 -4.49 -19.29
N THR A 25 10.86 -5.71 -19.59
CA THR A 25 9.45 -6.02 -19.78
C THR A 25 8.71 -5.57 -18.53
N VAL A 26 8.08 -4.39 -18.62
CA VAL A 26 7.13 -3.90 -17.63
C VAL A 26 6.04 -4.94 -17.58
N ALA A 27 5.95 -5.69 -16.47
CA ALA A 27 4.75 -6.47 -16.19
C ALA A 27 3.58 -5.50 -16.37
N ALA A 28 2.66 -5.84 -17.29
CA ALA A 28 1.58 -4.95 -17.67
C ALA A 28 0.87 -4.44 -16.41
N GLN A 29 0.98 -3.14 -16.11
CA GLN A 29 0.18 -2.55 -15.05
C GLN A 29 -1.27 -2.60 -15.56
N GLY A 30 -2.07 -3.51 -14.99
CA GLY A 30 -3.49 -3.59 -15.29
C GLY A 30 -4.18 -2.25 -15.03
N THR A 31 -5.29 -2.00 -15.70
CA THR A 31 -6.14 -0.83 -15.41
C THR A 31 -6.62 -0.89 -13.95
N ASN A 32 -6.52 0.22 -13.22
CA ASN A 32 -7.01 0.30 -11.85
C ASN A 32 -8.54 0.06 -11.83
N LEU A 33 -8.97 -0.95 -11.08
CA LEU A 33 -10.37 -1.39 -11.03
C LEU A 33 -11.22 -0.60 -10.03
N LEU A 34 -10.61 0.23 -9.19
CA LEU A 34 -11.31 1.01 -8.17
C LEU A 34 -12.06 2.20 -8.76
N GLN A 35 -13.22 2.49 -8.17
CA GLN A 35 -13.88 3.76 -8.34
C GLN A 35 -13.33 4.78 -7.34
N ASN A 36 -13.04 5.99 -7.82
CA ASN A 36 -12.44 7.07 -7.02
C ASN A 36 -11.16 6.67 -6.24
N PRO A 37 -10.11 6.15 -6.91
CA PRO A 37 -8.90 5.67 -6.25
C PRO A 37 -8.14 6.75 -5.47
N SER A 38 -8.25 8.02 -5.87
CA SER A 38 -7.61 9.17 -5.21
C SER A 38 -8.47 9.80 -4.11
N PHE A 39 -9.59 9.17 -3.71
CA PHE A 39 -10.47 9.67 -2.64
C PHE A 39 -10.96 11.12 -2.83
N GLU A 40 -11.18 11.55 -4.06
CA GLU A 40 -11.63 12.90 -4.37
C GLU A 40 -13.10 13.10 -3.99
N GLY A 41 -13.46 14.38 -3.85
CA GLY A 41 -14.84 14.77 -3.58
C GLY A 41 -15.82 14.34 -4.69
N PRO A 42 -17.12 14.27 -4.38
CA PRO A 42 -17.74 14.71 -3.13
C PRO A 42 -17.61 13.70 -1.98
N TYR A 43 -17.80 14.19 -0.75
CA TYR A 43 -17.88 13.36 0.46
C TYR A 43 -19.32 13.31 0.96
N ASP A 44 -19.73 12.17 1.54
CA ASP A 44 -21.05 12.03 2.18
C ASP A 44 -21.14 12.85 3.48
N ASP A 45 -22.34 12.91 4.08
CA ASP A 45 -22.59 13.64 5.33
C ASP A 45 -21.87 13.03 6.55
N LYS A 46 -21.26 11.85 6.39
CA LYS A 46 -20.47 11.14 7.39
C LYS A 46 -18.97 11.15 7.06
N GLY A 47 -18.55 11.87 6.02
CA GLY A 47 -17.16 12.07 5.65
C GLY A 47 -16.51 10.93 4.84
N ALA A 48 -17.26 10.07 4.17
CA ALA A 48 -16.74 9.10 3.20
C ALA A 48 -16.59 9.72 1.81
N ALA A 49 -15.43 9.56 1.17
CA ALA A 49 -15.25 9.92 -0.24
C ALA A 49 -16.21 9.12 -1.13
N SER A 50 -16.64 9.73 -2.25
CA SER A 50 -17.57 9.08 -3.19
C SER A 50 -17.07 7.69 -3.62
N SER A 51 -17.99 6.73 -3.74
CA SER A 51 -17.74 5.32 -4.05
C SER A 51 -16.94 4.52 -3.01
N TRP A 52 -16.63 5.09 -1.85
CA TRP A 52 -16.06 4.36 -0.72
C TRP A 52 -17.04 4.25 0.44
N ALA A 53 -17.04 3.11 1.11
CA ALA A 53 -17.82 2.87 2.31
C ALA A 53 -16.90 2.87 3.55
N ARG A 54 -17.48 3.22 4.71
CA ARG A 54 -16.78 3.26 6.00
C ARG A 54 -16.92 1.91 6.70
N TRP A 55 -15.88 1.49 7.41
CA TRP A 55 -15.95 0.36 8.35
C TRP A 55 -15.13 0.66 9.60
N HIS A 56 -15.55 0.09 10.74
CA HIS A 56 -14.83 0.19 12.00
C HIS A 56 -15.09 -1.03 12.87
N ARG A 57 -14.24 -1.22 13.88
CA ARG A 57 -14.49 -2.09 15.02
C ARG A 57 -14.96 -1.26 16.21
N GLU A 58 -15.89 -1.77 17.00
CA GLU A 58 -16.31 -1.11 18.24
C GLU A 58 -16.27 -2.06 19.44
N SER A 59 -15.55 -1.65 20.49
CA SER A 59 -15.47 -2.32 21.78
C SER A 59 -16.71 -1.98 22.61
N SER A 60 -17.03 -2.84 23.58
CA SER A 60 -18.05 -2.52 24.57
C SER A 60 -17.62 -1.35 25.45
N ALA A 61 -18.58 -0.52 25.87
CA ALA A 61 -18.29 0.76 26.53
C ALA A 61 -17.56 0.64 27.87
N ASP A 62 -17.66 -0.52 28.53
CA ASP A 62 -16.95 -0.85 29.77
C ASP A 62 -15.44 -1.03 29.58
N GLN A 63 -14.98 -1.23 28.33
CA GLN A 63 -13.55 -1.31 27.99
C GLN A 63 -12.91 0.07 27.80
N PHE A 64 -13.69 1.14 27.79
CA PHE A 64 -13.20 2.50 27.57
C PHE A 64 -12.62 3.05 28.88
N GLY A 65 -11.30 3.09 28.99
CA GLY A 65 -10.64 3.63 30.18
C GLY A 65 -9.14 3.33 30.27
N ASP A 66 -8.66 2.32 29.54
CA ASP A 66 -7.24 1.99 29.48
C ASP A 66 -6.78 1.82 28.02
N CYS A 67 -6.17 2.87 27.46
CA CYS A 67 -5.61 2.79 26.11
C CYS A 67 -4.44 1.80 25.99
N THR A 68 -3.83 1.38 27.10
CA THR A 68 -2.74 0.39 27.08
C THR A 68 -3.25 -0.99 26.68
N ASN A 69 -4.49 -1.32 27.05
CA ASN A 69 -5.12 -2.59 26.64
C ASN A 69 -5.72 -2.53 25.23
N GLY A 70 -5.79 -1.34 24.63
CA GLY A 70 -6.33 -1.12 23.29
C GLY A 70 -7.84 -1.40 23.21
N TYR A 71 -8.65 -0.36 23.28
CA TYR A 71 -10.10 -0.46 23.01
C TYR A 71 -10.46 0.20 21.68
N HIS A 72 -11.60 -0.13 21.12
CA HIS A 72 -12.00 0.41 19.81
C HIS A 72 -13.22 1.31 19.97
N LYS A 73 -13.03 2.61 19.83
CA LYS A 73 -14.14 3.56 19.69
C LYS A 73 -14.32 3.92 18.24
N LYS A 74 -15.57 4.17 17.84
CA LYS A 74 -15.89 4.61 16.49
C LYS A 74 -15.07 5.85 16.10
N PRO A 75 -14.29 5.80 15.01
CA PRO A 75 -13.55 6.96 14.53
C PRO A 75 -14.47 7.95 13.81
N ARG A 76 -13.90 9.07 13.38
CA ARG A 76 -14.51 10.06 12.51
C ARG A 76 -13.87 9.97 11.13
N TRP A 77 -14.67 10.19 10.09
CA TRP A 77 -14.21 10.26 8.72
C TRP A 77 -14.39 11.67 8.18
N GLY A 78 -13.63 12.05 7.17
CA GLY A 78 -13.74 13.35 6.54
C GLY A 78 -12.81 13.53 5.35
N GLN A 79 -12.89 14.72 4.77
CA GLN A 79 -11.96 15.19 3.75
C GLN A 79 -10.75 15.86 4.41
N ALA A 80 -9.55 15.56 3.91
CA ALA A 80 -8.34 16.29 4.25
C ALA A 80 -7.77 17.00 3.01
N THR A 81 -7.46 18.28 3.16
CA THR A 81 -6.84 19.11 2.12
C THR A 81 -5.42 19.56 2.50
N ASP A 82 -5.06 19.44 3.78
CA ASP A 82 -3.72 19.77 4.29
C ASP A 82 -2.72 18.63 4.10
N PHE A 83 -3.20 17.40 3.94
CA PHE A 83 -2.38 16.21 3.70
C PHE A 83 -2.93 15.47 2.49
N VAL A 84 -2.28 15.64 1.34
CA VAL A 84 -2.68 15.07 0.06
C VAL A 84 -1.46 14.41 -0.58
N TYR A 85 -1.62 13.21 -1.12
CA TYR A 85 -0.60 12.51 -1.89
C TYR A 85 -0.82 12.73 -3.39
N ASP A 86 -2.06 12.59 -3.86
CA ASP A 86 -2.48 12.78 -5.23
C ASP A 86 -3.78 13.60 -5.30
N GLY A 87 -3.98 14.37 -6.37
CA GLY A 87 -5.20 15.16 -6.55
C GLY A 87 -5.34 16.36 -5.61
N GLY A 88 -6.56 16.60 -5.13
CA GLY A 88 -6.99 17.76 -4.34
C GLY A 88 -7.41 17.44 -2.91
N SER A 89 -7.65 16.18 -2.57
CA SER A 89 -7.93 15.76 -1.19
C SER A 89 -7.62 14.30 -0.92
N SER A 90 -7.33 13.97 0.35
CA SER A 90 -7.25 12.59 0.82
C SER A 90 -8.38 12.26 1.80
N GLN A 91 -8.60 10.96 2.03
CA GLN A 91 -9.56 10.49 3.02
C GLN A 91 -8.95 10.54 4.43
N TYR A 92 -9.55 11.34 5.32
CA TYR A 92 -9.26 11.35 6.75
C TYR A 92 -10.06 10.26 7.49
N VAL A 93 -9.39 9.55 8.40
CA VAL A 93 -9.99 8.69 9.44
C VAL A 93 -9.25 8.91 10.75
N GLY A 94 -9.95 9.24 11.83
CA GLY A 94 -9.27 9.47 13.11
C GLY A 94 -10.17 9.69 14.30
N ASN A 95 -9.56 9.72 15.48
CA ASN A 95 -10.22 10.05 16.72
C ASN A 95 -9.32 10.89 17.63
N ASN A 96 -9.91 11.47 18.67
CA ASN A 96 -9.17 12.23 19.67
C ASN A 96 -9.29 11.54 21.02
N TRP A 97 -8.17 11.30 21.69
CA TRP A 97 -8.05 10.69 23.03
C TRP A 97 -8.47 9.23 23.14
N ASP A 98 -9.33 8.76 22.24
CA ASP A 98 -9.82 7.39 22.22
C ASP A 98 -9.16 6.57 21.10
N THR A 99 -8.67 5.38 21.44
CA THR A 99 -8.13 4.42 20.47
C THR A 99 -9.23 3.89 19.55
N TRP A 100 -8.87 3.50 18.33
CA TRP A 100 -9.83 3.11 17.30
C TRP A 100 -9.21 2.15 16.28
N SER A 101 -10.04 1.42 15.56
CA SER A 101 -9.64 0.77 14.31
C SER A 101 -10.74 0.85 13.26
N GLY A 102 -10.33 0.94 12.00
CA GLY A 102 -11.24 1.10 10.88
C GLY A 102 -10.54 1.62 9.64
N GLY A 103 -11.34 2.01 8.66
CA GLY A 103 -10.87 2.58 7.42
C GLY A 103 -11.97 2.70 6.38
N MET A 104 -11.60 2.50 5.12
CA MET A 104 -12.49 2.53 3.97
C MET A 104 -12.54 1.17 3.29
N TRP A 105 -13.63 0.89 2.59
CA TRP A 105 -13.75 -0.31 1.77
C TRP A 105 -14.59 -0.10 0.51
N GLN A 106 -14.41 -0.97 -0.47
CA GLN A 106 -15.16 -1.00 -1.73
C GLN A 106 -15.28 -2.45 -2.23
N ASN A 107 -16.43 -2.79 -2.83
CA ASN A 107 -16.58 -4.02 -3.60
C ASN A 107 -16.24 -3.79 -5.05
N VAL A 108 -15.49 -4.74 -5.64
CA VAL A 108 -15.01 -4.65 -7.02
C VAL A 108 -15.31 -5.95 -7.74
N THR A 109 -15.94 -5.86 -8.91
CA THR A 109 -16.15 -7.00 -9.79
C THR A 109 -14.82 -7.47 -10.37
N VAL A 110 -14.55 -8.76 -10.26
CA VAL A 110 -13.29 -9.38 -10.66
C VAL A 110 -13.52 -10.75 -11.29
N THR A 111 -12.46 -11.32 -11.87
CA THR A 111 -12.45 -12.67 -12.44
C THR A 111 -12.08 -13.69 -11.37
N PRO A 112 -12.94 -14.66 -11.03
CA PRO A 112 -12.59 -15.73 -10.10
C PRO A 112 -11.33 -16.49 -10.53
N GLY A 113 -10.49 -16.87 -9.58
CA GLY A 113 -9.23 -17.58 -9.81
C GLY A 113 -8.06 -16.69 -10.24
N SER A 114 -8.28 -15.41 -10.52
CA SER A 114 -7.22 -14.44 -10.82
C SER A 114 -6.68 -13.82 -9.54
N THR A 115 -5.38 -13.50 -9.51
CA THR A 115 -4.75 -12.81 -8.39
C THR A 115 -4.78 -11.30 -8.60
N TYR A 116 -5.17 -10.58 -7.56
CA TYR A 116 -5.28 -9.12 -7.54
C TYR A 116 -4.36 -8.55 -6.48
N ARG A 117 -3.74 -7.40 -6.79
CA ARG A 117 -2.96 -6.59 -5.86
C ARG A 117 -3.74 -5.34 -5.51
N PHE A 118 -4.06 -5.18 -4.23
CA PHE A 118 -4.60 -3.94 -3.68
C PHE A 118 -3.48 -3.17 -3.00
N SER A 119 -3.37 -1.87 -3.28
CA SER A 119 -2.45 -0.96 -2.60
C SER A 119 -3.08 0.42 -2.37
N PHE A 120 -2.51 1.19 -1.46
CA PHE A 120 -2.82 2.60 -1.25
C PHE A 120 -1.67 3.29 -0.52
N TRP A 121 -1.62 4.61 -0.62
CA TRP A 121 -0.73 5.44 0.18
C TRP A 121 -1.43 5.86 1.47
N ALA A 122 -0.71 5.81 2.59
CA ALA A 122 -1.21 6.31 3.85
C ALA A 122 -0.19 7.17 4.59
N ARG A 123 -0.71 8.15 5.33
CA ARG A 123 0.04 9.00 6.24
C ARG A 123 -0.62 8.95 7.60
N GLY A 124 0.19 8.95 8.64
CA GLY A 124 -0.22 8.98 10.02
C GLY A 124 0.14 10.25 10.76
N TYR A 125 -0.74 10.67 11.67
CA TYR A 125 -0.48 11.76 12.60
C TYR A 125 -0.94 11.42 14.01
N GLY A 126 0.02 11.27 14.94
CA GLY A 126 -0.22 10.87 16.33
C GLY A 126 0.43 11.83 17.31
N SER A 127 -0.31 12.77 17.92
CA SER A 127 0.28 13.82 18.78
C SER A 127 -0.64 14.29 19.91
N MET A 128 -0.04 14.93 20.92
CA MET A 128 -0.73 15.67 21.98
C MET A 128 -1.03 17.11 21.61
N ASP A 129 -0.21 17.70 20.73
CA ASP A 129 -0.34 19.08 20.25
C ASP A 129 -0.27 19.10 18.72
N SER A 130 -1.16 19.86 18.10
CA SER A 130 -1.27 20.01 16.64
C SER A 130 -0.05 20.68 16.01
N ALA A 131 0.76 21.40 16.81
CA ALA A 131 2.00 22.02 16.34
C ALA A 131 3.20 21.05 16.36
N ASP A 132 3.10 19.96 17.11
CA ASP A 132 4.19 19.00 17.30
C ASP A 132 4.15 17.88 16.25
N PRO A 133 5.33 17.31 15.90
CA PRO A 133 5.39 16.11 15.07
C PRO A 133 4.77 14.89 15.79
N SER A 134 4.54 13.84 15.02
CA SER A 134 4.03 12.58 15.54
C SER A 134 5.00 11.91 16.51
N TYR A 135 4.45 11.30 17.55
CA TYR A 135 5.20 10.43 18.44
C TYR A 135 5.48 9.10 17.74
N THR A 136 6.76 8.81 17.48
CA THR A 136 7.22 7.61 16.76
C THR A 136 7.09 6.32 17.57
N GLY A 137 6.79 6.41 18.87
CA GLY A 137 6.52 5.26 19.73
C GLY A 137 5.08 4.74 19.62
N LEU A 138 4.23 5.40 18.84
CA LEU A 138 2.87 4.94 18.57
C LEU A 138 2.84 3.88 17.48
N ASN A 139 1.82 3.05 17.52
CA ASN A 139 1.55 1.99 16.58
C ASN A 139 0.17 2.19 15.93
N MET A 140 0.18 2.38 14.63
CA MET A 140 -0.97 2.64 13.78
C MET A 140 -1.46 1.39 13.06
N ALA A 141 -0.62 0.35 13.03
CA ALA A 141 -0.83 -0.93 12.37
C ALA A 141 -1.62 -0.81 11.04
N ILE A 142 -1.20 0.13 10.18
CA ILE A 142 -1.83 0.40 8.89
C ILE A 142 -1.58 -0.78 7.97
N ARG A 143 -2.61 -1.28 7.29
CA ARG A 143 -2.48 -2.40 6.35
C ARG A 143 -3.58 -2.41 5.30
N ALA A 144 -3.29 -3.05 4.18
CA ALA A 144 -4.24 -3.35 3.13
C ALA A 144 -4.93 -4.70 3.36
N GLY A 145 -6.21 -4.80 3.01
CA GLY A 145 -6.98 -6.05 3.09
C GLY A 145 -7.70 -6.36 1.78
N ILE A 146 -7.79 -7.64 1.44
CA ILE A 146 -8.68 -8.16 0.41
C ILE A 146 -9.48 -9.32 1.00
N ASP A 147 -10.79 -9.21 1.00
CA ASP A 147 -11.71 -10.33 1.14
C ASP A 147 -11.88 -10.99 -0.24
N PRO A 148 -11.39 -12.23 -0.44
CA PRO A 148 -11.44 -12.94 -1.72
C PRO A 148 -12.85 -13.26 -2.21
N ASN A 149 -13.83 -13.33 -1.31
CA ASN A 149 -15.20 -13.76 -1.60
C ASN A 149 -16.16 -12.59 -1.84
N GLY A 150 -15.80 -11.37 -1.40
CA GLY A 150 -16.55 -10.14 -1.66
C GLY A 150 -17.70 -9.85 -0.70
N SER A 151 -17.71 -10.43 0.50
CA SER A 151 -18.76 -10.27 1.52
C SER A 151 -18.93 -8.83 2.04
N GLY A 152 -17.88 -8.01 1.95
CA GLY A 152 -17.80 -6.68 2.56
C GLY A 152 -17.58 -6.71 4.08
N LEU A 153 -17.40 -7.89 4.67
CA LEU A 153 -17.17 -8.05 6.11
C LEU A 153 -15.66 -8.03 6.41
N TRP A 154 -15.19 -6.93 7.00
CA TRP A 154 -13.78 -6.78 7.38
C TRP A 154 -13.29 -7.86 8.38
N SER A 155 -14.23 -8.45 9.13
CA SER A 155 -14.00 -9.47 10.13
C SER A 155 -14.13 -10.90 9.59
N ASP A 156 -14.34 -11.08 8.29
CA ASP A 156 -14.36 -12.43 7.70
C ASP A 156 -13.01 -13.13 7.91
N GLY A 157 -13.06 -14.42 8.18
CA GLY A 157 -11.88 -15.22 8.49
C GLY A 157 -10.94 -15.42 7.31
N ASP A 158 -11.45 -15.23 6.09
CA ASP A 158 -10.69 -15.36 4.84
C ASP A 158 -10.16 -14.04 4.29
N VAL A 159 -10.38 -12.90 4.98
CA VAL A 159 -9.75 -11.63 4.59
C VAL A 159 -8.23 -11.76 4.67
N VAL A 160 -7.59 -11.59 3.51
CA VAL A 160 -6.13 -11.56 3.38
C VAL A 160 -5.65 -10.16 3.72
N TRP A 161 -4.92 -10.04 4.82
CA TRP A 161 -4.31 -8.79 5.26
C TRP A 161 -2.83 -8.73 4.87
N GLY A 162 -2.42 -7.60 4.31
CA GLY A 162 -1.04 -7.28 3.99
C GLY A 162 -0.24 -6.85 5.21
N ALA A 163 0.97 -6.34 4.95
CA ALA A 163 1.87 -5.84 5.97
C ALA A 163 1.23 -4.76 6.82
N ALA A 164 1.29 -4.91 8.14
CA ALA A 164 1.00 -3.83 9.05
C ALA A 164 2.24 -2.96 9.22
N GLY A 165 2.08 -1.65 9.22
CA GLY A 165 3.17 -0.72 9.42
C GLY A 165 2.72 0.63 9.97
N ASN A 166 3.71 1.49 10.19
CA ASN A 166 3.52 2.82 10.74
C ASN A 166 3.99 3.86 9.73
N ALA A 167 3.19 4.91 9.52
CA ALA A 167 3.47 5.96 8.54
C ALA A 167 3.54 7.33 9.21
N HIS A 168 4.38 7.48 10.24
CA HIS A 168 4.48 8.73 11.01
C HIS A 168 4.94 9.89 10.14
N ASP A 169 4.08 10.89 9.96
CA ASP A 169 4.35 12.15 9.26
C ASP A 169 4.93 12.02 7.85
N GLN A 170 4.80 10.86 7.21
CA GLN A 170 5.26 10.62 5.84
C GLN A 170 4.26 9.70 5.14
N TRP A 171 4.18 9.80 3.82
CA TRP A 171 3.38 8.90 3.01
C TRP A 171 4.14 7.58 2.80
N VAL A 172 3.49 6.47 3.14
CA VAL A 172 4.00 5.11 2.96
C VAL A 172 2.97 4.30 2.20
N GLN A 173 3.42 3.49 1.24
CA GLN A 173 2.53 2.61 0.48
C GLN A 173 2.32 1.28 1.22
N PHE A 174 1.08 0.84 1.29
CA PHE A 174 0.67 -0.45 1.85
C PHE A 174 0.05 -1.29 0.74
N SER A 175 0.30 -2.60 0.74
CA SER A 175 -0.22 -3.50 -0.28
C SER A 175 -0.48 -4.91 0.22
N VAL A 176 -1.37 -5.61 -0.48
CA VAL A 176 -1.67 -7.04 -0.30
C VAL A 176 -2.03 -7.65 -1.65
N GLU A 177 -1.77 -8.95 -1.80
CA GLU A 177 -2.27 -9.74 -2.93
C GLU A 177 -3.20 -10.86 -2.45
N ALA A 178 -4.26 -11.12 -3.21
CA ALA A 178 -5.17 -12.24 -2.95
C ALA A 178 -5.79 -12.75 -4.25
N THR A 179 -6.10 -14.04 -4.29
CA THR A 179 -6.79 -14.68 -5.42
C THR A 179 -8.29 -14.66 -5.20
N ALA A 180 -9.04 -14.07 -6.12
CA ALA A 180 -10.49 -13.99 -6.01
C ALA A 180 -11.12 -15.39 -6.00
N THR A 181 -11.99 -15.67 -5.03
CA THR A 181 -12.76 -16.93 -4.96
C THR A 181 -14.15 -16.78 -5.59
N GLY A 182 -14.63 -15.55 -5.71
CA GLY A 182 -15.89 -15.19 -6.37
C GLY A 182 -15.71 -14.17 -7.52
N ASN A 183 -16.83 -13.73 -8.08
CA ASN A 183 -16.86 -12.69 -9.12
C ASN A 183 -16.70 -11.26 -8.53
N THR A 184 -16.46 -11.16 -7.23
CA THR A 184 -16.35 -9.91 -6.49
C THR A 184 -15.34 -10.11 -5.37
N ILE A 185 -14.55 -9.08 -5.10
CA ILE A 185 -13.71 -8.97 -3.91
C ILE A 185 -14.05 -7.69 -3.16
N SER A 186 -13.82 -7.69 -1.86
CA SER A 186 -13.89 -6.48 -1.04
C SER A 186 -12.47 -6.04 -0.73
N VAL A 187 -12.13 -4.77 -0.97
CA VAL A 187 -10.83 -4.21 -0.56
C VAL A 187 -10.99 -3.32 0.67
N PHE A 188 -10.01 -3.31 1.57
CA PHE A 188 -10.04 -2.54 2.81
C PHE A 188 -8.76 -1.75 3.01
N THR A 189 -8.87 -0.43 3.16
CA THR A 189 -7.86 0.32 3.90
C THR A 189 -8.09 0.12 5.39
N SER A 190 -7.01 0.00 6.17
CA SER A 190 -7.11 -0.24 7.61
C SER A 190 -6.04 0.51 8.36
N SER A 191 -6.41 1.05 9.51
CA SER A 191 -5.51 1.46 10.58
C SER A 191 -6.07 0.95 11.91
N ASN A 192 -5.18 0.54 12.80
CA ASN A 192 -5.51 0.10 14.15
C ASN A 192 -4.63 0.84 15.15
N TRP A 193 -5.22 1.83 15.82
CA TRP A 193 -4.65 2.57 16.92
C TRP A 193 -5.02 2.00 18.30
N ALA A 194 -5.53 0.78 18.36
CA ALA A 194 -5.86 0.07 19.59
C ALA A 194 -4.95 -1.16 19.75
N VAL A 195 -3.66 -1.02 19.43
CA VAL A 195 -2.67 -2.08 19.62
C VAL A 195 -2.38 -2.25 21.12
N PRO A 196 -2.65 -3.42 21.71
CA PRO A 196 -2.36 -3.65 23.13
C PRO A 196 -0.87 -3.54 23.43
N GLY A 197 -0.54 -3.09 24.64
CA GLY A 197 0.84 -2.89 25.10
C GLY A 197 1.44 -1.52 24.74
N VAL A 198 0.73 -0.69 23.97
CA VAL A 198 1.12 0.69 23.68
C VAL A 198 0.05 1.63 24.24
N ASN A 199 0.41 2.55 25.13
CA ASN A 199 -0.54 3.57 25.60
C ASN A 199 -0.75 4.62 24.51
N GLN A 200 -1.88 4.53 23.80
CA GLN A 200 -2.17 5.38 22.64
C GLN A 200 -3.27 6.42 22.92
N CYS A 201 -3.48 6.84 24.17
CA CYS A 201 -4.41 7.91 24.56
C CYS A 201 -3.92 9.32 24.11
N TYR A 202 -3.61 9.51 22.83
CA TYR A 202 -3.13 10.78 22.30
C TYR A 202 -4.27 11.63 21.77
N LYS A 203 -4.12 12.96 21.89
CA LYS A 203 -5.14 13.92 21.47
C LYS A 203 -5.51 13.77 20.00
N PHE A 204 -4.54 13.44 19.15
CA PHE A 204 -4.74 13.21 17.73
C PHE A 204 -4.26 11.82 17.39
N LEU A 205 -5.15 11.00 16.83
CA LEU A 205 -4.86 9.66 16.29
C LEU A 205 -5.47 9.62 14.89
N ASN A 206 -4.76 10.15 13.92
CA ASN A 206 -5.29 10.40 12.58
C ASN A 206 -4.53 9.56 11.54
N THR A 207 -5.26 9.00 10.60
CA THR A 207 -4.73 8.31 9.42
C THR A 207 -5.38 8.91 8.18
N TYR A 208 -4.57 9.16 7.15
CA TYR A 208 -4.99 9.67 5.86
C TYR A 208 -4.73 8.61 4.80
N PHE A 209 -5.70 8.34 3.93
CA PHE A 209 -5.59 7.38 2.83
C PHE A 209 -5.74 8.07 1.48
N ASP A 210 -4.90 7.71 0.53
CA ASP A 210 -4.86 8.32 -0.80
C ASP A 210 -4.30 7.35 -1.86
N ALA A 211 -4.49 7.66 -3.15
CA ALA A 211 -3.92 6.99 -4.31
C ALA A 211 -3.97 5.45 -4.21
N ALA A 212 -5.18 4.93 -3.99
CA ALA A 212 -5.46 3.50 -3.96
C ALA A 212 -5.40 2.87 -5.36
N SER A 213 -5.04 1.60 -5.43
CA SER A 213 -4.97 0.85 -6.68
C SER A 213 -5.37 -0.59 -6.46
N LEU A 214 -6.23 -1.11 -7.34
CA LEU A 214 -6.50 -2.54 -7.45
C LEU A 214 -6.24 -2.97 -8.89
N VAL A 215 -5.26 -3.85 -9.09
CA VAL A 215 -4.90 -4.34 -10.41
C VAL A 215 -4.82 -5.86 -10.41
N GLU A 216 -5.20 -6.47 -11.53
CA GLU A 216 -4.93 -7.88 -11.77
C GLU A 216 -3.44 -8.08 -12.04
N VAL A 217 -2.80 -9.01 -11.32
CA VAL A 217 -1.37 -9.32 -11.48
C VAL A 217 -1.13 -10.60 -12.28
N GLY A 218 -2.20 -11.26 -12.72
CA GLY A 218 -2.18 -12.54 -13.45
C GLY A 218 -2.42 -13.75 -12.53
N PRO A 219 -2.50 -14.99 -13.07
CA PRO A 219 -2.58 -16.19 -12.26
C PRO A 219 -1.27 -16.39 -11.46
N PRO A 220 -1.29 -17.10 -10.32
CA PRO A 220 -0.07 -17.52 -9.63
C PRO A 220 0.87 -18.19 -10.65
N PRO A 221 2.20 -18.01 -10.55
CA PRO A 221 3.13 -18.63 -11.48
C PRO A 221 2.85 -20.13 -11.51
N THR A 222 2.36 -20.63 -12.65
CA THR A 222 2.22 -22.06 -12.86
C THR A 222 3.64 -22.61 -12.86
N SER A 223 3.94 -23.57 -11.99
CA SER A 223 5.24 -24.25 -11.99
C SER A 223 5.51 -24.79 -13.39
N THR A 224 6.32 -24.05 -14.15
CA THR A 224 6.70 -24.46 -15.50
C THR A 224 7.63 -25.64 -15.30
N PRO A 225 7.29 -26.85 -15.78
CA PRO A 225 8.18 -27.99 -15.63
C PRO A 225 9.54 -27.64 -16.24
N LEU A 226 10.60 -27.85 -15.46
CA LEU A 226 11.99 -27.65 -15.90
C LEU A 226 12.20 -28.36 -17.24
N PRO A 227 12.85 -27.75 -18.24
CA PRO A 227 13.10 -28.40 -19.53
C PRO A 227 13.80 -29.74 -19.29
N THR A 228 13.10 -30.82 -19.60
CA THR A 228 13.67 -32.17 -19.62
C THR A 228 14.79 -32.18 -20.64
N ASN A 229 16.03 -32.35 -20.17
CA ASN A 229 17.19 -32.57 -21.03
C ASN A 229 16.87 -33.73 -21.99
N THR A 230 16.59 -33.38 -23.25
CA THR A 230 16.38 -34.36 -24.31
C THR A 230 17.77 -34.85 -24.72
N PRO A 231 18.09 -36.15 -24.59
CA PRO A 231 19.41 -36.65 -24.97
C PRO A 231 19.68 -36.43 -26.46
N LEU A 232 20.81 -35.81 -26.75
CA LEU A 232 21.30 -35.53 -28.10
C LEU A 232 21.55 -36.85 -28.86
N PRO A 233 21.10 -37.02 -30.12
CA PRO A 233 21.36 -38.23 -30.89
C PRO A 233 22.86 -38.38 -31.20
N ALA A 234 23.35 -39.62 -31.09
CA ALA A 234 24.75 -39.98 -31.31
C ALA A 234 25.17 -39.78 -32.79
N PRO A 235 26.38 -39.27 -33.07
CA PRO A 235 26.86 -39.07 -34.44
C PRO A 235 27.20 -40.41 -35.11
N VAL A 236 26.70 -40.58 -36.33
CA VAL A 236 27.00 -41.72 -37.21
C VAL A 236 28.36 -41.49 -37.88
N VAL A 237 29.33 -42.38 -37.64
CA VAL A 237 30.65 -42.34 -38.27
C VAL A 237 30.60 -43.11 -39.59
N THR A 238 30.89 -42.44 -40.70
CA THR A 238 31.05 -43.06 -42.02
C THR A 238 32.53 -43.08 -42.39
N ASN A 239 33.09 -44.27 -42.55
CA ASN A 239 34.46 -44.49 -43.02
C ASN A 239 34.49 -44.51 -44.55
N THR A 240 35.37 -43.72 -45.18
CA THR A 240 35.78 -43.90 -46.58
C THR A 240 37.26 -43.51 -46.72
N PRO A 241 38.14 -44.37 -47.29
CA PRO A 241 39.57 -44.09 -47.39
C PRO A 241 40.03 -43.63 -48.80
N LEU A 242 41.27 -43.07 -48.81
CA LEU A 242 42.31 -43.10 -49.86
C LEU A 242 42.36 -41.94 -50.91
N PRO A 243 43.53 -41.60 -51.54
CA PRO A 243 44.86 -41.24 -51.01
C PRO A 243 45.44 -39.89 -51.53
N THR A 244 46.45 -39.41 -50.80
CA THR A 244 47.74 -38.82 -51.22
C THR A 244 47.87 -37.86 -52.43
N ALA A 245 48.27 -36.61 -52.13
CA ALA A 245 49.45 -35.96 -52.72
C ALA A 245 49.97 -34.83 -51.79
N THR A 246 51.26 -34.91 -51.44
CA THR A 246 52.11 -33.90 -50.78
C THR A 246 53.05 -33.37 -51.88
N PRO A 247 53.53 -32.10 -51.95
CA PRO A 247 53.88 -31.18 -50.85
C PRO A 247 53.46 -29.70 -51.08
N GLU A 248 53.65 -28.85 -50.06
CA GLU A 248 54.50 -27.63 -50.13
C GLU A 248 54.27 -26.80 -48.86
N PHE A 249 55.33 -26.63 -48.05
CA PHE A 249 55.29 -25.83 -46.83
C PHE A 249 55.18 -24.35 -47.19
N THR A 250 54.01 -23.76 -46.91
CA THR A 250 53.85 -22.30 -46.89
C THR A 250 53.62 -21.89 -45.44
N ALA A 251 54.43 -20.94 -44.95
CA ALA A 251 54.35 -20.46 -43.58
C ALA A 251 52.94 -19.92 -43.26
N THR A 252 52.29 -20.52 -42.27
CA THR A 252 51.00 -20.10 -41.74
C THR A 252 51.10 -18.68 -41.16
N PRO A 253 50.27 -17.70 -41.56
CA PRO A 253 50.15 -16.45 -40.83
C PRO A 253 49.60 -16.75 -39.42
N LEU A 254 50.26 -16.21 -38.40
CA LEU A 254 49.85 -16.27 -37.01
C LEU A 254 48.37 -15.84 -36.89
N PRO A 255 47.50 -16.61 -36.20
CA PRO A 255 46.11 -16.20 -36.02
C PRO A 255 46.07 -14.85 -35.31
N THR A 256 45.40 -13.89 -35.94
CA THR A 256 44.99 -12.66 -35.25
C THR A 256 44.10 -13.08 -34.09
N PRO A 257 44.34 -12.61 -32.85
CA PRO A 257 43.49 -12.98 -31.72
C PRO A 257 42.06 -12.55 -32.02
N THR A 258 41.20 -13.54 -32.26
CA THR A 258 39.76 -13.34 -32.23
C THR A 258 39.42 -12.92 -30.81
N ASN A 259 38.91 -11.70 -30.63
CA ASN A 259 38.32 -11.28 -29.37
C ASN A 259 37.17 -12.22 -29.05
N THR A 260 37.43 -13.22 -28.21
CA THR A 260 36.39 -14.00 -27.54
C THR A 260 35.50 -12.99 -26.83
N PRO A 261 34.17 -12.98 -27.03
CA PRO A 261 33.29 -12.16 -26.22
C PRO A 261 33.58 -12.50 -24.76
N SER A 262 33.98 -11.48 -23.99
CA SER A 262 34.11 -11.59 -22.54
C SER A 262 32.79 -12.13 -22.00
N PRO A 263 32.79 -13.11 -21.07
CA PRO A 263 31.55 -13.55 -20.46
C PRO A 263 30.86 -12.31 -19.90
N THR A 264 29.66 -12.00 -20.40
CA THR A 264 28.78 -11.03 -19.74
C THR A 264 28.68 -11.50 -18.30
N PRO A 265 29.07 -10.70 -17.30
CA PRO A 265 28.96 -11.11 -15.91
C PRO A 265 27.51 -11.50 -15.66
N GLU A 266 27.32 -12.75 -15.23
CA GLU A 266 26.03 -13.22 -14.72
C GLU A 266 25.57 -12.22 -13.66
N PRO A 267 24.30 -11.78 -13.66
CA PRO A 267 23.79 -10.93 -12.59
C PRO A 267 24.13 -11.57 -11.25
N PRO A 268 24.70 -10.81 -10.28
CA PRO A 268 25.10 -11.40 -9.00
C PRO A 268 23.91 -12.16 -8.40
N GLN A 269 24.10 -13.45 -8.15
CA GLN A 269 23.06 -14.30 -7.58
C GLN A 269 22.90 -13.88 -6.12
N GLY A 270 21.90 -13.04 -5.82
CA GLY A 270 21.60 -12.62 -4.45
C GLY A 270 21.47 -13.81 -3.49
N GLY A 271 21.62 -13.56 -2.20
CA GLY A 271 21.42 -14.55 -1.15
C GLY A 271 19.95 -14.95 -0.98
N ARG A 272 19.71 -15.88 -0.06
CA ARG A 272 18.40 -16.47 0.25
C ARG A 272 18.08 -16.26 1.73
N VAL A 273 16.89 -15.76 2.04
CA VAL A 273 16.42 -15.57 3.42
C VAL A 273 15.17 -16.40 3.63
N CYS A 274 15.23 -17.39 4.52
CA CYS A 274 14.11 -18.25 4.87
C CYS A 274 13.60 -17.93 6.26
N VAL A 275 12.28 -17.84 6.39
CA VAL A 275 11.59 -17.49 7.63
C VAL A 275 10.51 -18.52 7.96
N ASN A 276 10.41 -18.91 9.22
CA ASN A 276 9.32 -19.75 9.72
C ASN A 276 8.91 -19.36 11.16
N ALA A 277 7.78 -19.87 11.62
CA ALA A 277 7.35 -19.72 13.01
C ALA A 277 7.06 -21.08 13.65
N PHE A 278 7.41 -21.21 14.92
CA PHE A 278 7.13 -22.39 15.74
C PHE A 278 6.15 -22.09 16.87
N ASP A 279 5.41 -23.13 17.27
CA ASP A 279 4.45 -23.13 18.37
C ASP A 279 5.20 -23.42 19.68
N ASP A 280 5.70 -22.36 20.31
CA ASP A 280 6.50 -22.38 21.53
C ASP A 280 5.61 -22.53 22.77
N ARG A 281 5.10 -23.73 22.97
CA ARG A 281 4.06 -24.00 23.98
C ARG A 281 4.55 -23.75 25.39
N ASN A 282 5.85 -23.94 25.63
CA ASN A 282 6.45 -23.76 26.93
C ASN A 282 7.01 -22.34 27.16
N ALA A 283 6.99 -21.48 26.13
CA ALA A 283 7.49 -20.11 26.11
C ALA A 283 8.96 -19.95 26.46
N ASN A 284 9.81 -20.91 26.09
CA ASN A 284 11.24 -20.87 26.38
C ASN A 284 12.07 -20.18 25.27
N GLY A 285 11.44 -19.82 24.15
CA GLY A 285 12.07 -19.16 23.00
C GLY A 285 12.90 -20.09 22.12
N GLN A 286 12.82 -21.41 22.29
CA GLN A 286 13.52 -22.44 21.52
C GLN A 286 12.51 -23.35 20.84
N HIS A 287 12.78 -23.74 19.60
CA HIS A 287 11.94 -24.73 18.92
C HIS A 287 12.31 -26.13 19.41
N ASP A 288 11.54 -26.66 20.35
CA ASP A 288 11.75 -28.00 20.89
C ASP A 288 11.22 -29.11 19.95
N SER A 289 11.73 -30.34 20.10
CA SER A 289 11.36 -31.48 19.24
C SER A 289 9.88 -31.90 19.32
N ASP A 290 9.19 -31.55 20.41
CA ASP A 290 7.76 -31.78 20.63
C ASP A 290 6.90 -30.59 20.17
N GLU A 291 7.51 -29.52 19.69
CA GLU A 291 6.86 -28.31 19.25
C GLU A 291 6.64 -28.28 17.73
N GLY A 292 5.46 -27.78 17.36
CA GLY A 292 5.04 -27.72 15.96
C GLY A 292 5.38 -26.38 15.32
N TYR A 293 4.83 -26.16 14.13
CA TYR A 293 4.94 -24.87 13.44
C TYR A 293 3.68 -24.04 13.68
N MET A 294 3.84 -22.72 13.75
CA MET A 294 2.75 -21.79 14.03
C MET A 294 2.34 -21.01 12.79
N GLY A 295 1.07 -21.16 12.40
CA GLY A 295 0.51 -20.47 11.24
C GLY A 295 0.00 -19.05 11.55
N GLY A 296 0.11 -18.17 10.56
CA GLY A 296 -0.40 -16.80 10.64
C GLY A 296 0.55 -15.77 11.23
N VAL A 297 1.77 -16.15 11.62
CA VAL A 297 2.84 -15.21 11.97
C VAL A 297 3.36 -14.55 10.68
N THR A 298 3.42 -13.23 10.69
CA THR A 298 3.85 -12.44 9.53
C THR A 298 5.32 -12.04 9.68
N PHE A 299 6.12 -12.17 8.63
CA PHE A 299 7.53 -11.79 8.59
C PHE A 299 7.78 -10.71 7.56
N THR A 300 8.45 -9.63 7.95
CA THR A 300 8.95 -8.60 7.02
C THR A 300 10.46 -8.65 6.96
N VAL A 301 11.02 -8.70 5.75
CA VAL A 301 12.47 -8.59 5.52
C VAL A 301 12.74 -7.24 4.85
N ALA A 302 13.50 -6.37 5.50
CA ALA A 302 13.82 -5.04 5.00
C ALA A 302 15.18 -4.54 5.48
N ASN A 303 15.79 -3.62 4.74
CA ASN A 303 16.90 -2.81 5.22
C ASN A 303 16.48 -1.32 5.24
N THR A 304 17.41 -0.40 5.47
CA THR A 304 17.13 1.04 5.53
C THR A 304 16.71 1.66 4.20
N GLU A 305 16.96 0.98 3.08
CA GLU A 305 16.79 1.50 1.72
C GLU A 305 15.68 0.78 0.93
N LEU A 306 15.42 -0.49 1.25
CA LEU A 306 14.55 -1.38 0.49
C LEU A 306 13.85 -2.40 1.42
N MET A 307 12.54 -2.54 1.20
CA MET A 307 11.77 -3.70 1.69
C MET A 307 11.90 -4.84 0.68
N VAL A 308 12.50 -5.96 1.11
CA VAL A 308 12.71 -7.16 0.28
C VAL A 308 11.40 -7.89 0.04
N GLY A 309 10.57 -8.02 1.07
CA GLY A 309 9.25 -8.64 0.96
C GLY A 309 8.65 -9.05 2.30
N GLN A 310 7.45 -9.63 2.22
CA GLN A 310 6.73 -10.17 3.36
C GLN A 310 6.27 -11.60 3.10
N ALA A 311 6.20 -12.40 4.16
CA ALA A 311 5.69 -13.76 4.16
C ALA A 311 4.78 -14.00 5.37
N ILE A 312 3.88 -14.98 5.26
CA ILE A 312 3.08 -15.47 6.39
C ILE A 312 3.44 -16.94 6.59
N SER A 313 3.75 -17.34 7.82
CA SER A 313 3.96 -18.74 8.15
C SER A 313 2.69 -19.55 7.86
N ALA A 314 2.83 -20.64 7.10
CA ALA A 314 1.75 -21.57 6.81
C ALA A 314 1.45 -22.51 8.00
N GLY A 315 2.27 -22.48 9.07
CA GLY A 315 2.15 -23.43 10.19
C GLY A 315 2.62 -24.84 9.82
N THR A 316 3.56 -24.93 8.88
CA THR A 316 4.16 -26.18 8.40
C THR A 316 5.68 -26.14 8.52
N ALA A 317 6.33 -27.29 8.38
CA ALA A 317 7.79 -27.38 8.40
C ALA A 317 8.48 -26.67 7.25
N ASP A 318 7.76 -26.43 6.14
CA ASP A 318 8.29 -25.74 4.98
C ASP A 318 8.37 -24.22 5.26
N PRO A 319 9.58 -23.62 5.32
CA PRO A 319 9.73 -22.18 5.52
C PRO A 319 9.42 -21.40 4.23
N PHE A 320 9.01 -20.14 4.38
CA PHE A 320 8.94 -19.24 3.23
C PHE A 320 10.32 -18.62 2.96
N CYS A 321 10.77 -18.61 1.71
CA CYS A 321 12.09 -18.10 1.36
C CYS A 321 12.04 -16.97 0.32
N PHE A 322 12.71 -15.87 0.64
CA PHE A 322 13.00 -14.77 -0.28
C PHE A 322 14.29 -15.10 -1.04
N GLU A 323 14.21 -15.14 -2.36
CA GLU A 323 15.33 -15.43 -3.25
C GLU A 323 15.94 -14.13 -3.80
N GLY A 324 17.23 -14.17 -4.16
CA GLY A 324 17.88 -13.04 -4.84
C GLY A 324 18.07 -11.79 -3.96
N VAL A 325 18.11 -11.95 -2.64
CA VAL A 325 18.29 -10.86 -1.69
C VAL A 325 19.71 -10.31 -1.81
N GLN A 326 19.85 -9.02 -2.13
CA GLN A 326 21.18 -8.42 -2.33
C GLN A 326 22.04 -8.53 -1.06
N PRO A 327 23.36 -8.75 -1.18
CA PRO A 327 24.24 -8.81 -0.01
C PRO A 327 24.15 -7.53 0.84
N GLY A 328 24.01 -7.68 2.15
CA GLY A 328 23.79 -6.54 3.05
C GLY A 328 23.24 -6.94 4.42
N SER A 329 22.98 -5.94 5.27
CA SER A 329 22.35 -6.15 6.58
C SER A 329 20.85 -5.87 6.49
N TYR A 330 20.04 -6.80 7.02
CA TYR A 330 18.59 -6.73 6.99
C TYR A 330 18.00 -6.94 8.38
N GLN A 331 16.86 -6.32 8.65
CA GLN A 331 15.98 -6.66 9.76
C GLN A 331 14.90 -7.61 9.27
N VAL A 332 14.72 -8.70 10.00
CA VAL A 332 13.57 -9.60 9.90
C VAL A 332 12.67 -9.33 11.08
N THR A 333 11.47 -8.81 10.84
CA THR A 333 10.49 -8.47 11.90
C THR A 333 9.34 -9.48 11.86
N GLN A 334 8.97 -10.03 13.02
CA GLN A 334 7.76 -10.82 13.17
C GLN A 334 6.60 -9.97 13.70
N LEU A 335 5.39 -10.28 13.25
CA LEU A 335 4.14 -9.77 13.82
C LEU A 335 3.19 -10.95 14.03
N VAL A 336 2.71 -11.11 15.25
CA VAL A 336 1.80 -12.20 15.62
C VAL A 336 0.36 -11.69 15.71
N PRO A 337 -0.65 -12.45 15.23
CA PRO A 337 -2.06 -12.13 15.40
C PRO A 337 -2.47 -12.13 16.88
N GLY A 338 -3.53 -11.41 17.25
CA GLY A 338 -3.92 -11.18 18.65
C GLY A 338 -4.26 -12.42 19.49
N ARG A 339 -4.46 -13.59 18.87
CA ARG A 339 -4.61 -14.88 19.57
C ARG A 339 -3.27 -15.46 20.07
N LEU A 340 -2.16 -14.90 19.59
CA LEU A 340 -0.80 -15.35 19.86
C LEU A 340 -0.03 -14.33 20.69
N GLU A 341 0.95 -14.82 21.42
CA GLU A 341 1.95 -14.05 22.15
C GLU A 341 3.33 -14.41 21.59
N MET A 342 4.19 -13.41 21.36
CA MET A 342 5.58 -13.65 20.96
C MET A 342 6.36 -14.21 22.15
N THR A 343 7.08 -15.30 21.93
CA THR A 343 7.97 -15.90 22.94
C THR A 343 9.45 -15.73 22.56
N THR A 344 9.70 -15.21 21.36
CA THR A 344 11.02 -14.76 20.86
C THR A 344 11.03 -13.25 20.61
N ALA A 345 12.18 -12.68 20.28
CA ALA A 345 12.30 -11.26 19.97
C ALA A 345 11.44 -10.87 18.76
N GLY A 346 10.80 -9.69 18.80
CA GLY A 346 9.94 -9.22 17.70
C GLY A 346 10.68 -8.93 16.39
N ASN A 347 12.01 -8.86 16.41
CA ASN A 347 12.84 -8.74 15.23
C ASN A 347 14.23 -9.37 15.43
N ALA A 348 14.94 -9.57 14.32
CA ALA A 348 16.32 -10.04 14.30
C ALA A 348 17.09 -9.41 13.14
N THR A 349 18.33 -9.03 13.40
CA THR A 349 19.24 -8.51 12.38
C THR A 349 20.06 -9.64 11.76
N ILE A 350 20.09 -9.71 10.44
CA ILE A 350 20.83 -10.72 9.69
C ILE A 350 21.81 -10.07 8.70
N ALA A 351 22.89 -10.77 8.39
CA ALA A 351 23.77 -10.47 7.28
C ALA A 351 23.51 -11.45 6.15
N VAL A 352 23.19 -10.94 4.96
CA VAL A 352 22.99 -11.73 3.75
C VAL A 352 24.24 -11.61 2.90
N GLU A 353 24.76 -12.76 2.46
CA GLU A 353 25.91 -12.88 1.57
C GLU A 353 25.47 -13.52 0.24
N GLU A 354 26.22 -13.25 -0.83
CA GLU A 354 25.94 -13.79 -2.16
C GLU A 354 25.92 -15.33 -2.16
N GLY A 355 24.88 -15.93 -2.74
CA GLY A 355 24.69 -17.38 -2.80
C GLY A 355 24.53 -18.11 -1.45
N LYS A 356 24.41 -17.39 -0.31
CA LYS A 356 24.19 -18.00 1.02
C LYS A 356 22.71 -18.02 1.38
N THR A 357 22.32 -19.05 2.13
CA THR A 357 20.99 -19.14 2.75
C THR A 357 21.08 -18.83 4.24
N VAL A 358 20.25 -17.90 4.70
CA VAL A 358 20.04 -17.58 6.12
C VAL A 358 18.64 -18.04 6.51
N GLY A 359 18.53 -18.92 7.50
CA GLY A 359 17.26 -19.40 8.04
C GLY A 359 17.01 -18.83 9.43
N LEU A 360 15.85 -18.22 9.64
CA LEU A 360 15.39 -17.72 10.93
C LEU A 360 14.02 -18.31 11.30
N GLU A 361 13.84 -18.57 12.58
CA GLU A 361 12.56 -19.03 13.13
C GLU A 361 12.18 -18.18 14.33
N PHE A 362 10.88 -17.90 14.45
CA PHE A 362 10.33 -17.11 15.55
C PHE A 362 9.27 -17.91 16.31
N GLY A 363 9.45 -17.98 17.62
CA GLY A 363 8.52 -18.65 18.54
C GLY A 363 7.35 -17.75 18.92
N SER A 364 6.17 -18.37 18.96
CA SER A 364 4.96 -17.77 19.52
C SER A 364 4.07 -18.85 20.12
N ARG A 365 3.21 -18.48 21.08
CA ARG A 365 2.24 -19.39 21.71
C ARG A 365 0.84 -18.84 21.66
N LEU A 366 -0.16 -19.71 21.79
CA LEU A 366 -1.53 -19.27 22.07
C LEU A 366 -1.56 -18.57 23.43
N GLN A 367 -2.26 -17.44 23.51
CA GLN A 367 -2.54 -16.82 24.80
C GLN A 367 -3.39 -17.78 25.65
N PRO A 368 -3.06 -18.00 26.94
CA PRO A 368 -3.92 -18.75 27.84
C PRO A 368 -5.29 -18.08 27.92
N THR A 369 -6.29 -18.66 27.29
CA THR A 369 -7.67 -18.21 27.43
C THR A 369 -8.14 -18.60 28.83
N ASP A 370 -8.39 -17.63 29.70
CA ASP A 370 -9.27 -17.87 30.85
C ASP A 370 -10.65 -18.28 30.28
N VAL A 371 -11.05 -19.52 30.61
CA VAL A 371 -12.26 -20.15 30.08
C VAL A 371 -13.50 -19.38 30.54
N ALA A 372 -14.43 -19.20 29.59
CA ALA A 372 -15.78 -18.63 29.70
C ALA A 372 -15.89 -17.09 29.63
N SER A 373 -15.79 -16.56 28.41
CA SER A 373 -16.73 -15.52 27.99
C SER A 373 -17.54 -16.07 26.84
N SER A 374 -18.85 -16.20 27.06
CA SER A 374 -19.83 -16.30 25.98
C SER A 374 -19.71 -15.03 25.15
N ASP A 375 -18.90 -15.11 24.09
CA ASP A 375 -18.69 -14.04 23.14
C ASP A 375 -19.95 -13.88 22.29
N THR A 376 -20.94 -13.18 22.84
CA THR A 376 -21.96 -12.48 22.06
C THR A 376 -21.38 -11.14 21.63
N SER A 377 -20.32 -11.14 20.83
CA SER A 377 -19.99 -10.01 19.99
C SER A 377 -20.98 -10.00 18.83
N SER A 378 -21.95 -9.10 18.92
CA SER A 378 -22.79 -8.74 17.78
C SER A 378 -21.86 -8.22 16.66
N PRO A 379 -21.92 -8.73 15.42
CA PRO A 379 -21.10 -8.20 14.34
C PRO A 379 -21.43 -6.71 14.10
N ASP A 380 -20.37 -5.91 13.99
CA ASP A 380 -20.41 -4.46 13.82
C ASP A 380 -21.15 -4.03 12.54
N THR A 381 -21.73 -2.83 12.60
CA THR A 381 -22.54 -2.24 11.51
C THR A 381 -21.67 -1.89 10.31
N VAL A 382 -21.70 -2.71 9.26
CA VAL A 382 -21.23 -2.32 7.92
C VAL A 382 -22.30 -1.43 7.29
N SER A 383 -21.95 -0.21 6.89
CA SER A 383 -22.84 0.56 6.01
C SER A 383 -22.91 -0.18 4.68
N SER A 384 -24.08 -0.69 4.31
CA SER A 384 -24.29 -1.45 3.09
C SER A 384 -23.89 -0.62 1.86
N ALA A 385 -23.16 -1.22 0.92
CA ALA A 385 -22.79 -0.64 -0.37
C ALA A 385 -23.98 -0.46 -1.35
N ALA A 386 -25.21 -0.52 -0.86
CA ALA A 386 -26.43 -0.55 -1.67
C ALA A 386 -26.98 0.83 -2.09
N GLU A 387 -26.31 1.94 -1.76
CA GLU A 387 -26.69 3.28 -2.23
C GLU A 387 -25.61 3.92 -3.13
N ILE A 388 -24.97 3.14 -4.01
CA ILE A 388 -24.20 3.71 -5.12
C ILE A 388 -25.20 4.04 -6.23
N PRO A 389 -25.50 5.33 -6.53
CA PRO A 389 -26.34 5.65 -7.67
C PRO A 389 -25.50 5.42 -8.94
N THR A 390 -25.71 4.27 -9.58
CA THR A 390 -25.29 4.04 -10.96
C THR A 390 -26.04 5.00 -11.87
N THR A 391 -25.40 6.09 -12.28
CA THR A 391 -25.83 6.85 -13.45
C THR A 391 -24.75 6.78 -14.51
N ALA A 392 -24.88 5.78 -15.40
CA ALA A 392 -24.21 5.76 -16.68
C ALA A 392 -24.82 6.83 -17.61
N PRO A 393 -24.05 7.41 -18.54
CA PRO A 393 -24.48 8.55 -19.31
C PRO A 393 -25.40 8.10 -20.45
N VAL A 394 -26.60 8.67 -20.53
CA VAL A 394 -27.42 8.61 -21.75
C VAL A 394 -27.45 10.02 -22.34
N ALA A 395 -26.74 10.17 -23.44
CA ALA A 395 -26.91 11.29 -24.33
C ALA A 395 -28.20 11.09 -25.13
N THR A 396 -29.17 12.00 -24.96
CA THR A 396 -30.04 12.38 -26.07
C THR A 396 -30.44 13.85 -25.96
N GLU A 397 -30.35 14.49 -27.10
CA GLU A 397 -30.47 15.89 -27.46
C GLU A 397 -31.91 16.44 -27.35
N SER A 398 -32.04 17.71 -26.94
CA SER A 398 -32.85 18.77 -27.59
C SER A 398 -33.80 19.59 -26.69
N ALA A 399 -33.64 20.90 -26.86
CA ALA A 399 -34.56 22.03 -26.65
C ALA A 399 -34.77 22.59 -25.22
N ALA A 400 -34.25 23.81 -25.05
CA ALA A 400 -34.53 24.77 -23.97
C ALA A 400 -36.05 25.12 -23.88
N PRO A 401 -36.56 25.66 -22.75
CA PRO A 401 -36.34 27.08 -22.47
C PRO A 401 -36.23 27.50 -20.98
N ALA A 402 -35.77 28.75 -20.83
CA ALA A 402 -36.07 29.72 -19.78
C ALA A 402 -35.53 29.49 -18.36
N ALA A 403 -34.60 30.38 -17.98
CA ALA A 403 -34.15 30.63 -16.63
C ALA A 403 -35.30 31.18 -15.75
N ASP A 404 -35.41 30.64 -14.53
CA ASP A 404 -35.92 31.40 -13.39
C ASP A 404 -35.10 31.05 -12.14
N SER A 405 -34.37 32.04 -11.65
CA SER A 405 -33.50 31.98 -10.49
C SER A 405 -34.24 32.52 -9.28
N GLY A 406 -34.84 31.63 -8.49
CA GLY A 406 -35.44 31.96 -7.19
C GLY A 406 -34.38 32.11 -6.11
N MET A 407 -33.82 33.31 -5.94
CA MET A 407 -32.95 33.66 -4.82
C MET A 407 -33.77 34.35 -3.71
N ASN A 408 -33.62 33.83 -2.50
CA ASN A 408 -34.41 34.14 -1.30
C ASN A 408 -34.37 35.64 -0.92
N THR A 409 -35.52 36.32 -1.00
CA THR A 409 -35.72 37.78 -0.82
C THR A 409 -35.45 38.30 0.60
N THR A 410 -35.11 37.44 1.56
CA THR A 410 -34.91 37.84 2.95
C THR A 410 -33.46 38.29 3.25
N VAL A 411 -32.49 37.91 2.41
CA VAL A 411 -31.06 38.24 2.61
C VAL A 411 -30.70 39.60 1.99
N ILE A 412 -31.39 40.02 0.93
CA ILE A 412 -31.07 41.26 0.19
C ILE A 412 -31.50 42.51 0.96
N VAL A 413 -32.62 42.46 1.71
CA VAL A 413 -33.09 43.61 2.49
C VAL A 413 -32.15 43.94 3.66
N GLY A 414 -31.54 42.92 4.28
CA GLY A 414 -30.59 43.11 5.38
C GLY A 414 -29.32 43.85 4.95
N LEU A 415 -28.78 43.53 3.77
CA LEU A 415 -27.54 44.17 3.27
C LEU A 415 -27.76 45.62 2.81
N VAL A 416 -28.93 45.95 2.27
CA VAL A 416 -29.25 47.33 1.84
C VAL A 416 -29.41 48.28 3.03
N VAL A 417 -30.02 47.81 4.13
CA VAL A 417 -30.18 48.62 5.35
C VAL A 417 -28.83 48.90 6.02
N ILE A 418 -27.94 47.91 6.08
CA ILE A 418 -26.59 48.07 6.64
C ILE A 418 -25.76 49.04 5.78
N GLY A 419 -25.83 48.92 4.46
CA GLY A 419 -25.15 49.83 3.53
C GLY A 419 -25.57 51.29 3.70
N LEU A 420 -26.88 51.55 3.85
CA LEU A 420 -27.40 52.91 4.05
C LEU A 420 -27.01 53.51 5.42
N ALA A 421 -26.95 52.69 6.47
CA ALA A 421 -26.52 53.14 7.80
C ALA A 421 -25.04 53.55 7.81
N VAL A 422 -24.16 52.81 7.12
CA VAL A 422 -22.73 53.14 7.02
C VAL A 422 -22.50 54.43 6.24
N ILE A 423 -23.26 54.65 5.16
CA ILE A 423 -23.17 55.89 4.36
C ILE A 423 -23.62 57.11 5.16
N LEU A 424 -24.72 57.00 5.91
CA LEU A 424 -25.21 58.08 6.77
C LEU A 424 -24.22 58.40 7.90
N LEU A 425 -23.63 57.39 8.52
CA LEU A 425 -22.63 57.58 9.57
C LEU A 425 -21.36 58.25 9.02
N GLY A 426 -20.90 57.84 7.84
CA GLY A 426 -19.77 58.46 7.14
C GLY A 426 -20.03 59.92 6.75
N GLY A 427 -21.24 60.23 6.29
CA GLY A 427 -21.65 61.60 5.97
C GLY A 427 -21.68 62.53 7.19
N LEU A 428 -22.17 62.03 8.33
CA LEU A 428 -22.20 62.78 9.60
C LEU A 428 -20.79 63.04 10.14
N LEU A 429 -19.91 62.03 10.08
CA LEU A 429 -18.50 62.17 10.48
C LEU A 429 -17.75 63.17 9.61
N TYR A 430 -17.98 63.14 8.30
CA TYR A 430 -17.39 64.10 7.36
C TYR A 430 -17.86 65.54 7.65
N ALA A 431 -19.16 65.74 7.89
CA ALA A 431 -19.70 67.07 8.22
C ALA A 431 -19.17 67.60 9.56
N PHE A 432 -18.93 66.73 10.54
CA PHE A 432 -18.38 67.10 11.83
C PHE A 432 -16.89 67.50 11.73
N LEU A 433 -16.09 66.74 10.97
CA LEU A 433 -14.67 67.04 10.74
C LEU A 433 -14.49 68.34 9.93
N ARG A 434 -15.39 68.64 9.00
CA ARG A 434 -15.34 69.88 8.20
C ARG A 434 -15.74 71.14 8.98
N ARG A 435 -16.48 71.00 10.08
CA ARG A 435 -16.83 72.14 10.97
C ARG A 435 -15.73 72.52 11.95
N GLN A 436 -14.75 71.67 12.20
CA GLN A 436 -13.65 71.96 13.13
C GLN A 436 -12.44 72.64 12.46
N THR A 437 -12.47 72.82 11.14
CA THR A 437 -11.36 73.37 10.34
C THR A 437 -11.71 74.68 9.63
N GLY A 438 -12.81 75.34 10.01
CA GLY A 438 -13.29 76.61 9.45
C GLY A 438 -13.48 77.69 10.49
#